data_AF-A0A120GMV6-F1
#
_entry.id   AF-A0A120GMV6-F1
#
_cell.length_a   1.000
_cell.length_b   1.000
_cell.length_c   1.000
_cell.angle_alpha   90.00
_cell.angle_beta   90.00
_cell.angle_gamma   90.00
#
_symmetry.space_group_name_H-M   'P 1'
#
loop_
_entity.id
_entity.type
_entity.pdbx_description
1 polymer ?
#
loop_
_entity_poly.entity_id
_entity_poly.type
_entity_poly.pdbx_seq_one_letter_code
_entity_poly.pdbx_strand_id
1 'polypeptide(L)'
;MELKDVKNITFPKPSFAEWKEAVEVTLKGKTIEQLKTHTYEGITLDPLYTADSRAKKPELPGFFPFTRGTSPMGYHEKPWLVVQPVSGNTAEEANEKMLAAFKRGQNSVAFPARMLAEGARFVNLTKNIPLKDIPVFIDLKGGQKEFLPQFKAAAESQNAQLTGVLAEDPIGQWLIGGQMPVDTDGYFAKWLKTIEEYQKIGQDLKTVLINTAIYHNGGANALQEIAYGLSAAVQYLSEGQKQGMSIASLAEKFVFSFAVDSNYFMNIAKLRAARRLWACLAEAFETAPEHFKMAIHAVTSELTETLYDEHVNILRTTNQAFAAAIGGIEYLQIHPFNHASVGTDDFSERIARNTHLILKEETNITTVVDPAGGSWYVEQLTDELAEKAWGKFLEIDEAGGILAIIKQGTLQKELTDVFQKRIQNAAYRKESMIGTNVYPNPADRIKAPAHADRESYMKTGKPMDIMPITLERLSVQFERIRLSSERHKVNGGASPKIGLINLKDIKCYKPRADFIKGLAAAGGIETLESEGCQTIEEAVEYVASTNLAIYCVCASEADCSDFAAPVISIIKKQFPHILIYCAGKQQKETEIALSEAGVKDFIHIKTNAITILEELLHELGVK
;
A
#
# COMPACT_ATOMS: atom_id res chain seq x y z
N MET A 1 18.86 49.17 24.19
CA MET A 1 18.55 48.34 23.01
C MET A 1 17.08 48.58 22.69
N GLU A 2 16.78 49.30 21.62
CA GLU A 2 15.39 49.61 21.26
C GLU A 2 14.79 48.47 20.43
N LEU A 3 13.46 48.31 20.45
CA LEU A 3 12.75 47.25 19.71
C LEU A 3 13.02 47.29 18.19
N LYS A 4 13.37 48.47 17.66
CA LYS A 4 13.79 48.68 16.27
C LYS A 4 15.13 48.03 15.94
N ASP A 5 16.04 47.94 16.91
CA ASP A 5 17.37 47.36 16.74
C ASP A 5 17.29 45.83 16.71
N VAL A 6 16.36 45.24 17.47
CA VAL A 6 16.07 43.80 17.45
C VAL A 6 15.47 43.37 16.11
N LYS A 7 14.62 44.20 15.50
CA LYS A 7 13.97 43.91 14.19
C LYS A 7 14.95 43.84 13.02
N ASN A 8 16.15 44.40 13.17
CA ASN A 8 17.20 44.42 12.14
C ASN A 8 18.32 43.41 12.39
N ILE A 9 18.20 42.56 13.42
CA ILE A 9 19.17 41.48 13.67
C ILE A 9 19.02 40.45 12.55
N THR A 10 20.02 40.38 11.68
CA THR A 10 20.17 39.31 10.70
C THR A 10 21.18 38.30 11.23
N PHE A 11 20.79 37.04 11.30
CA PHE A 11 21.72 35.95 11.54
C PHE A 11 22.46 35.64 10.23
N PRO A 12 23.77 35.32 10.27
CA PRO A 12 24.45 34.81 9.09
C PRO A 12 23.70 33.56 8.58
N LYS A 13 23.42 33.51 7.29
CA LYS A 13 22.78 32.34 6.67
C LYS A 13 23.85 31.27 6.52
N PRO A 14 23.77 30.14 7.23
CA PRO A 14 24.73 29.06 7.04
C PRO A 14 24.62 28.54 5.62
N SER A 15 25.77 28.32 5.00
CA SER A 15 25.91 27.68 3.69
C SER A 15 25.63 26.18 3.80
N PHE A 16 25.31 25.54 2.66
CA PHE A 16 25.17 24.09 2.59
C PHE A 16 26.44 23.35 3.03
N ALA A 17 27.61 23.93 2.76
CA ALA A 17 28.90 23.38 3.18
C ALA A 17 29.06 23.37 4.71
N GLU A 18 28.73 24.48 5.38
CA GLU A 18 28.77 24.56 6.85
C GLU A 18 27.76 23.61 7.50
N TRP A 19 26.57 23.47 6.92
CA TRP A 19 25.59 22.49 7.37
C TRP A 19 26.12 21.05 7.22
N LYS A 20 26.70 20.72 6.06
CA LYS A 20 27.25 19.39 5.79
C LYS A 20 28.35 19.02 6.81
N GLU A 21 29.26 19.96 7.09
CA GLU A 21 30.32 19.76 8.08
C GLU A 21 29.72 19.46 9.48
N ALA A 22 28.73 20.26 9.92
CA ALA A 22 28.06 20.03 11.20
C ALA A 22 27.37 18.65 11.28
N VAL A 23 26.76 18.20 10.18
CA VAL A 23 26.15 16.87 10.09
C VAL A 23 27.21 15.78 10.19
N GLU A 24 28.31 15.87 9.44
CA GLU A 24 29.38 14.86 9.44
C GLU A 24 30.09 14.75 10.80
N VAL A 25 30.25 15.86 11.51
CA VAL A 25 30.71 15.87 12.92
C VAL A 25 29.73 15.09 13.81
N THR A 26 28.43 15.32 13.67
CA THR A 26 27.38 14.64 14.44
C THR A 26 27.32 13.14 14.16
N LEU A 27 27.65 12.76 12.92
CA LEU A 27 27.68 11.38 12.44
C LEU A 27 28.90 10.57 12.91
N LYS A 28 29.80 11.16 13.72
CA LYS A 28 30.97 10.50 14.33
C LYS A 28 31.84 9.75 13.29
N GLY A 29 32.10 10.39 12.16
CA GLY A 29 32.96 9.85 11.09
C GLY A 29 32.23 9.12 9.95
N LYS A 30 30.89 9.08 9.95
CA LYS A 30 30.10 8.65 8.79
C LYS A 30 29.79 9.82 7.86
N THR A 31 29.75 9.56 6.57
CA THR A 31 29.47 10.56 5.53
C THR A 31 27.98 10.80 5.35
N ILE A 32 27.60 12.00 4.89
CA ILE A 32 26.20 12.34 4.56
C ILE A 32 25.57 11.39 3.53
N GLU A 33 26.37 10.78 2.66
CA GLU A 33 25.92 9.77 1.68
C GLU A 33 25.19 8.59 2.33
N GLN A 34 25.49 8.24 3.58
CA GLN A 34 24.80 7.15 4.30
C GLN A 34 23.38 7.50 4.74
N LEU A 35 22.99 8.79 4.68
CA LEU A 35 21.65 9.26 5.00
C LEU A 35 20.73 9.27 3.78
N LYS A 36 21.27 9.03 2.58
CA LYS A 36 20.47 8.92 1.36
C LYS A 36 19.58 7.69 1.44
N THR A 37 18.34 7.84 1.02
CA THR A 37 17.36 6.75 1.01
C THR A 37 17.06 6.35 -0.43
N HIS A 38 17.33 5.09 -0.79
CA HIS A 38 17.00 4.57 -2.11
C HIS A 38 15.59 3.99 -2.13
N THR A 39 14.77 4.44 -3.08
CA THR A 39 13.39 4.01 -3.22
C THR A 39 13.24 2.87 -4.24
N TYR A 40 12.06 2.26 -4.31
CA TYR A 40 11.75 1.22 -5.30
C TYR A 40 11.63 1.76 -6.72
N GLU A 41 11.31 3.05 -6.88
CA GLU A 41 11.23 3.80 -8.14
C GLU A 41 12.62 4.09 -8.75
N GLY A 42 13.70 3.72 -8.05
CA GLY A 42 15.06 4.06 -8.44
C GLY A 42 15.36 5.55 -8.29
N ILE A 43 14.70 6.22 -7.34
CA ILE A 43 14.97 7.60 -6.92
C ILE A 43 15.82 7.53 -5.65
N THR A 44 16.79 8.45 -5.53
CA THR A 44 17.61 8.58 -4.33
C THR A 44 17.21 9.84 -3.60
N LEU A 45 16.65 9.69 -2.41
CA LEU A 45 16.20 10.80 -1.59
C LEU A 45 17.37 11.38 -0.80
N ASP A 46 17.60 12.68 -0.96
CA ASP A 46 18.59 13.41 -0.19
C ASP A 46 18.04 13.76 1.21
N PRO A 47 18.90 13.84 2.23
CA PRO A 47 18.48 14.20 3.59
C PRO A 47 18.04 15.67 3.71
N LEU A 48 18.38 16.52 2.74
CA LEU A 48 17.99 17.93 2.69
C LEU A 48 17.85 18.40 1.24
N TYR A 49 16.70 19.00 0.93
CA TYR A 49 16.45 19.69 -0.34
C TYR A 49 16.48 21.20 -0.11
N THR A 50 16.97 21.97 -1.08
CA THR A 50 17.11 23.43 -0.98
C THR A 50 16.57 24.13 -2.23
N ALA A 51 16.62 25.46 -2.27
CA ALA A 51 16.19 26.23 -3.43
C ALA A 51 16.96 25.88 -4.72
N ASP A 52 18.22 25.46 -4.60
CA ASP A 52 19.05 25.03 -5.72
C ASP A 52 18.62 23.68 -6.29
N SER A 53 17.82 22.91 -5.54
CA SER A 53 17.23 21.65 -5.99
C SER A 53 16.05 21.85 -6.96
N ARG A 54 15.65 23.08 -7.31
CA ARG A 54 14.45 23.32 -8.13
C ARG A 54 14.78 23.53 -9.61
N ALA A 55 14.18 22.74 -10.49
CA ALA A 55 14.43 22.85 -11.93
C ALA A 55 13.36 23.62 -12.76
N LYS A 56 12.18 23.99 -12.22
CA LYS A 56 11.07 24.49 -13.06
C LYS A 56 10.39 25.79 -12.63
N LYS A 57 9.82 26.47 -13.64
CA LYS A 57 8.96 27.65 -13.51
C LYS A 57 7.75 27.35 -12.61
N PRO A 58 7.24 28.34 -11.86
CA PRO A 58 6.04 28.16 -11.06
C PRO A 58 4.82 27.83 -11.94
N GLU A 59 4.13 26.75 -11.61
CA GLU A 59 2.85 26.34 -12.20
C GLU A 59 1.69 26.84 -11.34
N LEU A 60 0.52 27.05 -11.95
CA LEU A 60 -0.70 27.51 -11.28
C LEU A 60 -1.77 26.41 -11.27
N PRO A 61 -2.56 26.28 -10.18
CA PRO A 61 -3.67 25.32 -10.13
C PRO A 61 -4.74 25.66 -11.17
N GLY A 62 -5.33 24.63 -11.78
CA GLY A 62 -6.37 24.77 -12.81
C GLY A 62 -5.87 25.13 -14.20
N PHE A 63 -4.56 25.27 -14.40
CA PHE A 63 -3.94 25.54 -15.70
C PHE A 63 -2.98 24.41 -16.08
N PHE A 64 -2.80 24.19 -17.38
CA PHE A 64 -1.84 23.22 -17.91
C PHE A 64 -0.44 23.42 -17.27
N PRO A 65 0.23 22.35 -16.80
CA PRO A 65 -0.10 20.93 -16.98
C PRO A 65 -0.90 20.30 -15.82
N PHE A 66 -1.64 21.10 -15.05
CA PHE A 66 -2.54 20.67 -13.96
C PHE A 66 -1.86 19.91 -12.81
N THR A 67 -0.54 19.99 -12.66
CA THR A 67 0.21 19.37 -11.55
C THR A 67 -0.38 19.75 -10.20
N ARG A 68 -0.70 21.04 -10.02
CA ARG A 68 -1.27 21.62 -8.79
C ARG A 68 -2.79 21.44 -8.65
N GLY A 69 -3.42 20.65 -9.51
CA GLY A 69 -4.86 20.39 -9.53
C GLY A 69 -5.55 20.90 -10.79
N THR A 70 -6.74 20.37 -11.06
CA THR A 70 -7.52 20.59 -12.29
C THR A 70 -8.49 21.78 -12.20
N SER A 71 -8.76 22.28 -10.99
CA SER A 71 -9.53 23.51 -10.71
C SER A 71 -8.63 24.58 -10.05
N PRO A 72 -8.77 25.87 -10.41
CA PRO A 72 -8.07 26.97 -9.74
C PRO A 72 -8.41 27.10 -8.24
N MET A 73 -9.63 26.74 -7.85
CA MET A 73 -10.13 26.86 -6.48
C MET A 73 -10.01 25.56 -5.68
N GLY A 74 -9.67 24.44 -6.34
CA GLY A 74 -9.53 23.12 -5.70
C GLY A 74 -10.73 22.78 -4.82
N TYR A 75 -10.46 22.37 -3.58
CA TYR A 75 -11.51 21.95 -2.65
C TYR A 75 -12.41 23.06 -2.11
N HIS A 76 -12.08 24.34 -2.30
CA HIS A 76 -12.99 25.43 -1.96
C HIS A 76 -14.24 25.41 -2.83
N GLU A 77 -14.08 25.06 -4.10
CA GLU A 77 -15.18 24.97 -5.05
C GLU A 77 -15.87 23.60 -4.95
N LYS A 78 -15.07 22.53 -4.96
CA LYS A 78 -15.60 21.16 -4.97
C LYS A 78 -14.72 20.23 -4.11
N PRO A 79 -15.10 19.98 -2.84
CA PRO A 79 -14.46 18.96 -2.03
C PRO A 79 -14.55 17.58 -2.69
N TRP A 80 -13.60 16.70 -2.38
CA TRP A 80 -13.65 15.32 -2.89
C TRP A 80 -14.93 14.60 -2.44
N LEU A 81 -15.37 13.65 -3.24
CA LEU A 81 -16.49 12.77 -2.92
C LEU A 81 -16.03 11.63 -2.01
N VAL A 82 -16.82 11.35 -0.98
CA VAL A 82 -16.69 10.21 -0.07
C VAL A 82 -17.38 9.03 -0.77
N VAL A 83 -16.59 8.08 -1.27
CA VAL A 83 -17.05 6.95 -2.07
C VAL A 83 -16.89 5.63 -1.31
N GLN A 84 -17.46 5.56 -0.11
CA GLN A 84 -17.39 4.35 0.70
C GLN A 84 -18.40 3.31 0.21
N PRO A 85 -17.99 2.13 -0.27
CA PRO A 85 -18.92 1.11 -0.73
C PRO A 85 -19.78 0.61 0.43
N VAL A 86 -21.09 0.66 0.26
CA VAL A 86 -22.06 0.08 1.20
C VAL A 86 -22.53 -1.27 0.66
N SER A 87 -22.55 -2.28 1.52
CA SER A 87 -23.04 -3.61 1.18
C SER A 87 -24.10 -4.11 2.17
N GLY A 88 -24.85 -5.13 1.75
CA GLY A 88 -25.88 -5.78 2.55
C GLY A 88 -26.20 -7.15 1.94
N ASN A 89 -26.88 -8.02 2.69
CA ASN A 89 -27.28 -9.33 2.16
C ASN A 89 -28.43 -9.21 1.14
N THR A 90 -29.17 -8.11 1.18
CA THR A 90 -30.23 -7.77 0.23
C THR A 90 -30.06 -6.35 -0.29
N ALA A 91 -30.75 -6.03 -1.39
CA ALA A 91 -30.75 -4.68 -1.95
C ALA A 91 -31.36 -3.66 -0.97
N GLU A 92 -32.39 -4.08 -0.22
CA GLU A 92 -33.09 -3.26 0.76
C GLU A 92 -32.19 -2.95 1.97
N GLU A 93 -31.46 -3.94 2.49
CA GLU A 93 -30.50 -3.74 3.58
C GLU A 93 -29.39 -2.77 3.15
N ALA A 94 -28.85 -2.95 1.95
CA ALA A 94 -27.83 -2.06 1.40
C ALA A 94 -28.36 -0.62 1.19
N ASN A 95 -29.61 -0.47 0.73
CA ASN A 95 -30.26 0.84 0.59
C ASN A 95 -30.44 1.54 1.95
N GLU A 96 -30.91 0.84 2.97
CA GLU A 96 -31.07 1.38 4.32
C GLU A 96 -29.73 1.86 4.90
N LYS A 97 -28.68 1.04 4.74
CA LYS A 97 -27.31 1.40 5.14
C LYS A 97 -26.79 2.61 4.35
N MET A 98 -27.06 2.69 3.05
CA MET A 98 -26.68 3.83 2.20
C MET A 98 -27.36 5.12 2.68
N LEU A 99 -28.66 5.08 2.95
CA LEU A 99 -29.42 6.21 3.50
C LEU A 99 -28.89 6.64 4.87
N ALA A 100 -28.49 5.69 5.72
CA ALA A 100 -27.84 5.98 6.99
C ALA A 100 -26.45 6.60 6.81
N ALA A 101 -25.68 6.16 5.81
CA ALA A 101 -24.37 6.70 5.48
C ALA A 101 -24.44 8.15 4.99
N PHE A 102 -25.44 8.51 4.17
CA PHE A 102 -25.66 9.89 3.73
C PHE A 102 -25.87 10.86 4.89
N LYS A 103 -26.59 10.42 5.94
CA LYS A 103 -26.76 11.21 7.18
C LYS A 103 -25.48 11.38 8.00
N ARG A 104 -24.40 10.69 7.61
CA ARG A 104 -23.12 10.61 8.34
C ARG A 104 -21.92 10.95 7.44
N GLY A 105 -22.13 11.74 6.39
CA GLY A 105 -21.05 12.32 5.58
C GLY A 105 -20.70 11.61 4.28
N GLN A 106 -21.33 10.46 3.96
CA GLN A 106 -21.30 9.95 2.59
C GLN A 106 -21.98 10.98 1.67
N ASN A 107 -21.47 11.17 0.46
CA ASN A 107 -22.06 12.08 -0.52
C ASN A 107 -22.03 11.52 -1.96
N SER A 108 -21.92 10.20 -2.08
CA SER A 108 -22.05 9.47 -3.34
C SER A 108 -22.73 8.12 -3.12
N VAL A 109 -23.38 7.59 -4.15
CA VAL A 109 -23.88 6.21 -4.18
C VAL A 109 -22.73 5.29 -4.57
N ALA A 110 -22.23 4.50 -3.63
CA ALA A 110 -21.17 3.53 -3.89
C ALA A 110 -21.52 2.17 -3.26
N PHE A 111 -21.47 1.10 -4.03
CA PHE A 111 -21.66 -0.27 -3.55
C PHE A 111 -20.85 -1.25 -4.40
N PRO A 112 -20.49 -2.44 -3.88
CA PRO A 112 -19.76 -3.43 -4.66
C PRO A 112 -20.60 -3.97 -5.83
N ALA A 113 -20.01 -4.07 -7.03
CA ALA A 113 -20.70 -4.57 -8.22
C ALA A 113 -21.25 -6.00 -8.06
N ARG A 114 -20.70 -6.81 -7.13
CA ARG A 114 -21.22 -8.14 -6.76
C ARG A 114 -22.71 -8.13 -6.42
N MET A 115 -23.21 -7.06 -5.81
CA MET A 115 -24.62 -6.90 -5.50
C MET A 115 -25.47 -7.03 -6.77
N LEU A 116 -25.07 -6.36 -7.85
CA LEU A 116 -25.79 -6.43 -9.14
C LEU A 116 -25.62 -7.81 -9.80
N ALA A 117 -24.44 -8.41 -9.70
CA ALA A 117 -24.16 -9.73 -10.24
C ALA A 117 -24.98 -10.84 -9.54
N GLU A 118 -25.22 -10.70 -8.24
CA GLU A 118 -26.01 -11.60 -7.39
C GLU A 118 -27.53 -11.32 -7.49
N GLY A 119 -27.94 -10.39 -8.36
CA GLY A 119 -29.34 -10.16 -8.71
C GLY A 119 -30.01 -8.97 -8.02
N ALA A 120 -29.29 -8.21 -7.17
CA ALA A 120 -29.80 -6.94 -6.66
C ALA A 120 -30.09 -5.99 -7.83
N ARG A 121 -31.17 -5.22 -7.69
CA ARG A 121 -31.60 -4.27 -8.74
C ARG A 121 -31.16 -2.87 -8.34
N PHE A 122 -30.54 -2.14 -9.27
CA PHE A 122 -30.07 -0.78 -9.02
C PHE A 122 -31.18 0.13 -8.48
N VAL A 123 -32.39 0.06 -9.03
CA VAL A 123 -33.56 0.82 -8.57
C VAL A 123 -33.94 0.56 -7.11
N ASN A 124 -33.69 -0.64 -6.58
CA ASN A 124 -33.93 -0.96 -5.17
C ASN A 124 -32.79 -0.42 -4.29
N LEU A 125 -31.53 -0.58 -4.75
CA LEU A 125 -30.35 -0.03 -4.08
C LEU A 125 -30.43 1.49 -3.94
N THR A 126 -31.05 2.16 -4.90
CA THR A 126 -31.18 3.63 -4.93
C THR A 126 -32.58 4.14 -4.61
N LYS A 127 -33.43 3.30 -3.99
CA LYS A 127 -34.77 3.72 -3.58
C LYS A 127 -34.68 4.92 -2.63
N ASN A 128 -35.50 5.94 -2.88
CA ASN A 128 -35.52 7.20 -2.12
C ASN A 128 -34.19 8.00 -2.12
N ILE A 129 -33.28 7.71 -3.07
CA ILE A 129 -32.05 8.48 -3.26
C ILE A 129 -32.23 9.33 -4.54
N PRO A 130 -32.15 10.67 -4.44
CA PRO A 130 -32.32 11.57 -5.59
C PRO A 130 -31.08 11.54 -6.49
N LEU A 131 -31.10 10.70 -7.54
CA LEU A 131 -29.95 10.50 -8.44
C LEU A 131 -29.61 11.72 -9.31
N LYS A 132 -30.48 12.74 -9.33
CA LYS A 132 -30.21 14.02 -9.97
C LYS A 132 -29.13 14.83 -9.23
N ASP A 133 -29.08 14.70 -7.90
CA ASP A 133 -28.24 15.54 -7.04
C ASP A 133 -27.06 14.75 -6.45
N ILE A 134 -27.13 13.42 -6.46
CA ILE A 134 -26.14 12.54 -5.84
C ILE A 134 -25.40 11.74 -6.92
N PRO A 135 -24.07 11.92 -7.07
CA PRO A 135 -23.28 11.16 -8.02
C PRO A 135 -23.13 9.70 -7.59
N VAL A 136 -22.94 8.83 -8.57
CA VAL A 136 -22.65 7.41 -8.36
C VAL A 136 -21.14 7.15 -8.48
N PHE A 137 -20.62 6.14 -7.79
CA PHE A 137 -19.27 5.63 -8.01
C PHE A 137 -19.29 4.10 -7.90
N ILE A 138 -19.18 3.43 -9.04
CA ILE A 138 -19.20 1.96 -9.12
C ILE A 138 -18.17 1.52 -10.16
N ASP A 139 -17.16 0.76 -9.70
CA ASP A 139 -16.35 -0.10 -10.58
C ASP A 139 -17.17 -1.34 -10.93
N LEU A 140 -17.55 -1.46 -12.20
CA LEU A 140 -18.44 -2.50 -12.71
C LEU A 140 -17.72 -3.82 -12.95
N LYS A 141 -16.39 -3.86 -12.81
CA LYS A 141 -15.56 -5.08 -12.84
C LYS A 141 -15.88 -6.04 -13.99
N GLY A 142 -16.10 -5.52 -15.20
CA GLY A 142 -16.39 -6.33 -16.39
C GLY A 142 -17.88 -6.55 -16.69
N GLY A 143 -18.78 -6.02 -15.87
CA GLY A 143 -20.24 -6.11 -16.06
C GLY A 143 -20.88 -4.87 -16.70
N GLN A 144 -20.10 -3.95 -17.28
CA GLN A 144 -20.64 -2.66 -17.76
C GLN A 144 -21.75 -2.84 -18.81
N LYS A 145 -21.62 -3.80 -19.71
CA LYS A 145 -22.66 -4.09 -20.72
C LYS A 145 -23.89 -4.74 -20.09
N GLU A 146 -23.69 -5.72 -19.21
CA GLU A 146 -24.76 -6.48 -18.56
C GLU A 146 -25.61 -5.60 -17.63
N PHE A 147 -25.01 -4.62 -16.96
CA PHE A 147 -25.69 -3.77 -15.99
C PHE A 147 -26.33 -2.52 -16.61
N LEU A 148 -25.96 -2.13 -17.84
CA LEU A 148 -26.47 -0.95 -18.55
C LEU A 148 -28.01 -0.80 -18.51
N PRO A 149 -28.84 -1.84 -18.73
CA PRO A 149 -30.29 -1.69 -18.69
C PRO A 149 -30.82 -1.22 -17.33
N GLN A 150 -30.15 -1.58 -16.23
CA GLN A 150 -30.58 -1.20 -14.88
C GLN A 150 -30.34 0.30 -14.61
N PHE A 151 -29.21 0.82 -15.08
CA PHE A 151 -28.89 2.25 -14.96
C PHE A 151 -29.78 3.11 -15.84
N LYS A 152 -30.06 2.65 -17.07
CA LYS A 152 -31.00 3.32 -17.98
C LYS A 152 -32.39 3.43 -17.36
N ALA A 153 -32.92 2.32 -16.84
CA ALA A 153 -34.23 2.30 -16.20
C ALA A 153 -34.30 3.25 -14.98
N ALA A 154 -33.25 3.30 -14.16
CA ALA A 154 -33.20 4.21 -13.02
C ALA A 154 -33.17 5.69 -13.45
N ALA A 155 -32.34 6.03 -14.43
CA ALA A 155 -32.24 7.39 -14.98
C ALA A 155 -33.57 7.86 -15.57
N GLU A 156 -34.23 7.01 -16.37
CA GLU A 156 -35.55 7.28 -16.95
C GLU A 156 -36.63 7.44 -15.86
N SER A 157 -36.67 6.53 -14.87
CA SER A 157 -37.67 6.56 -13.80
C SER A 157 -37.61 7.81 -12.92
N GLN A 158 -36.41 8.37 -12.72
CA GLN A 158 -36.21 9.59 -11.94
C GLN A 158 -36.08 10.85 -12.81
N ASN A 159 -36.17 10.72 -14.14
CA ASN A 159 -35.87 11.80 -15.10
C ASN A 159 -34.54 12.51 -14.76
N ALA A 160 -33.51 11.73 -14.47
CA ALA A 160 -32.21 12.20 -14.01
C ALA A 160 -31.13 11.94 -15.07
N GLN A 161 -30.20 12.88 -15.21
CA GLN A 161 -28.92 12.63 -15.87
C GLN A 161 -27.95 12.15 -14.79
N LEU A 162 -27.50 10.90 -14.88
CA LEU A 162 -26.58 10.37 -13.87
C LEU A 162 -25.22 11.06 -14.00
N THR A 163 -24.53 11.25 -12.87
CA THR A 163 -23.18 11.83 -12.83
C THR A 163 -22.27 10.98 -11.94
N GLY A 164 -20.95 11.13 -12.08
CA GLY A 164 -19.97 10.35 -11.34
C GLY A 164 -19.36 9.24 -12.20
N VAL A 165 -19.23 8.03 -11.66
CA VAL A 165 -18.47 6.92 -12.24
C VAL A 165 -19.34 5.66 -12.35
N LEU A 166 -19.54 5.19 -13.58
CA LEU A 166 -20.10 3.87 -13.93
C LEU A 166 -19.16 3.25 -14.96
N ALA A 167 -18.01 2.77 -14.49
CA ALA A 167 -16.86 2.49 -15.33
C ALA A 167 -16.31 1.10 -15.08
N GLU A 168 -15.52 0.61 -16.03
CA GLU A 168 -14.70 -0.60 -15.87
C GLU A 168 -13.37 -0.44 -16.59
N ASP A 169 -12.43 -1.32 -16.26
CA ASP A 169 -11.10 -1.40 -16.85
C ASP A 169 -10.89 -2.78 -17.51
N PRO A 170 -11.17 -2.97 -18.81
CA PRO A 170 -11.07 -4.27 -19.44
C PRO A 170 -9.71 -4.96 -19.34
N ILE A 171 -8.62 -4.22 -19.55
CA ILE A 171 -7.25 -4.75 -19.42
C ILE A 171 -6.98 -5.18 -17.97
N GLY A 172 -7.42 -4.37 -17.00
CA GLY A 172 -7.32 -4.75 -15.60
C GLY A 172 -8.07 -6.04 -15.27
N GLN A 173 -9.28 -6.20 -15.81
CA GLN A 173 -10.07 -7.43 -15.64
C GLN A 173 -9.39 -8.64 -16.29
N TRP A 174 -8.78 -8.50 -17.46
CA TRP A 174 -8.03 -9.59 -18.10
C TRP A 174 -6.83 -10.03 -17.27
N LEU A 175 -6.10 -9.09 -16.67
CA LEU A 175 -4.96 -9.38 -15.82
C LEU A 175 -5.35 -10.10 -14.52
N ILE A 176 -6.49 -9.73 -13.92
CA ILE A 176 -7.02 -10.43 -12.75
C ILE A 176 -7.50 -11.84 -13.13
N GLY A 177 -8.24 -11.95 -14.23
CA GLY A 177 -8.81 -13.22 -14.70
C GLY A 177 -7.79 -14.16 -15.35
N GLY A 178 -6.60 -13.69 -15.71
CA GLY A 178 -5.60 -14.45 -16.46
C GLY A 178 -6.04 -14.79 -17.89
N GLN A 179 -7.04 -14.07 -18.42
CA GLN A 179 -7.69 -14.39 -19.69
C GLN A 179 -7.98 -13.12 -20.48
N MET A 180 -7.57 -13.12 -21.74
CA MET A 180 -7.77 -12.00 -22.66
C MET A 180 -8.47 -12.47 -23.95
N PRO A 181 -9.32 -11.66 -24.60
CA PRO A 181 -9.90 -12.01 -25.89
C PRO A 181 -8.82 -12.23 -26.95
N VAL A 182 -8.98 -13.25 -27.79
CA VAL A 182 -8.11 -13.42 -28.98
C VAL A 182 -8.30 -12.25 -29.95
N ASP A 183 -9.54 -11.80 -30.13
CA ASP A 183 -9.91 -10.62 -30.93
C ASP A 183 -10.10 -9.40 -30.02
N THR A 184 -8.99 -8.75 -29.68
CA THR A 184 -8.97 -7.55 -28.83
C THR A 184 -9.67 -6.37 -29.50
N ASP A 185 -9.43 -6.17 -30.79
CA ASP A 185 -9.96 -5.03 -31.55
C ASP A 185 -11.50 -5.13 -31.64
N GLY A 186 -12.02 -6.32 -31.95
CA GLY A 186 -13.45 -6.58 -31.97
C GLY A 186 -14.10 -6.55 -30.59
N TYR A 187 -13.35 -6.79 -29.51
CA TYR A 187 -13.82 -6.55 -28.15
C TYR A 187 -13.95 -5.06 -27.87
N PHE A 188 -12.89 -4.28 -28.09
CA PHE A 188 -12.89 -2.83 -27.83
C PHE A 188 -13.96 -2.11 -28.65
N ALA A 189 -14.15 -2.47 -29.92
CA ALA A 189 -15.22 -1.91 -30.74
C ALA A 189 -16.63 -2.11 -30.15
N LYS A 190 -16.90 -3.24 -29.48
CA LYS A 190 -18.18 -3.50 -28.80
C LYS A 190 -18.28 -2.76 -27.47
N TRP A 191 -17.19 -2.68 -26.75
CA TRP A 191 -17.11 -2.00 -25.47
C TRP A 191 -17.30 -0.48 -25.64
N LEU A 192 -16.66 0.14 -26.64
CA LEU A 192 -16.80 1.56 -26.97
C LEU A 192 -18.25 1.93 -27.34
N LYS A 193 -18.97 1.06 -28.07
CA LYS A 193 -20.42 1.24 -28.29
C LYS A 193 -21.22 1.21 -26.98
N THR A 194 -20.81 0.40 -26.02
CA THR A 194 -21.44 0.38 -24.69
C THR A 194 -21.18 1.71 -23.97
N ILE A 195 -19.97 2.25 -24.05
CA ILE A 195 -19.64 3.59 -23.53
C ILE A 195 -20.53 4.68 -24.14
N GLU A 196 -20.77 4.66 -25.45
CA GLU A 196 -21.68 5.61 -26.12
C GLU A 196 -23.12 5.50 -25.59
N GLU A 197 -23.61 4.30 -25.26
CA GLU A 197 -24.93 4.14 -24.64
C GLU A 197 -24.99 4.71 -23.21
N TYR A 198 -23.91 4.59 -22.42
CA TYR A 198 -23.84 5.24 -21.10
C TYR A 198 -23.85 6.76 -21.20
N GLN A 199 -23.27 7.36 -22.23
CA GLN A 199 -23.30 8.81 -22.43
C GLN A 199 -24.72 9.36 -22.65
N LYS A 200 -25.65 8.52 -23.13
CA LYS A 200 -27.08 8.88 -23.24
C LYS A 200 -27.79 8.90 -21.89
N ILE A 201 -27.26 8.19 -20.89
CA ILE A 201 -27.76 8.14 -19.51
C ILE A 201 -27.25 9.35 -18.71
N GLY A 202 -26.01 9.78 -18.98
CA GLY A 202 -25.40 10.93 -18.35
C GLY A 202 -24.18 11.40 -19.13
N GLN A 203 -24.22 12.64 -19.63
CA GLN A 203 -23.14 13.20 -20.44
C GLN A 203 -21.84 13.34 -19.64
N ASP A 204 -21.93 13.67 -18.36
CA ASP A 204 -20.78 13.86 -17.46
C ASP A 204 -20.32 12.58 -16.76
N LEU A 205 -20.91 11.42 -17.09
CA LEU A 205 -20.47 10.15 -16.53
C LEU A 205 -19.06 9.81 -17.01
N LYS A 206 -18.22 9.42 -16.06
CA LYS A 206 -16.99 8.68 -16.32
C LYS A 206 -17.35 7.21 -16.53
N THR A 207 -16.94 6.67 -17.66
CA THR A 207 -17.30 5.31 -18.11
C THR A 207 -16.06 4.46 -18.42
N VAL A 208 -14.87 5.06 -18.39
CA VAL A 208 -13.59 4.36 -18.56
C VAL A 208 -12.80 4.48 -17.27
N LEU A 209 -12.48 3.34 -16.65
CA LEU A 209 -11.65 3.29 -15.48
C LEU A 209 -10.25 2.82 -15.88
N ILE A 210 -9.23 3.47 -15.33
CA ILE A 210 -7.86 2.96 -15.32
C ILE A 210 -7.55 2.60 -13.88
N ASN A 211 -7.60 1.31 -13.55
CA ASN A 211 -7.46 0.85 -12.18
C ASN A 211 -6.02 0.46 -11.86
N THR A 212 -5.16 1.44 -11.55
CA THR A 212 -3.75 1.16 -11.23
C THR A 212 -3.57 0.53 -9.85
N ALA A 213 -4.60 0.55 -9.00
CA ALA A 213 -4.59 -0.13 -7.70
C ALA A 213 -4.33 -1.64 -7.85
N ILE A 214 -4.72 -2.26 -8.97
CA ILE A 214 -4.42 -3.67 -9.23
C ILE A 214 -2.92 -3.89 -9.43
N TYR A 215 -2.22 -2.95 -10.08
CA TYR A 215 -0.77 -3.02 -10.26
C TYR A 215 -0.06 -2.81 -8.93
N HIS A 216 -0.55 -1.84 -8.13
CA HIS A 216 -0.08 -1.60 -6.77
C HIS A 216 -0.18 -2.84 -5.90
N ASN A 217 -1.37 -3.45 -5.84
CA ASN A 217 -1.61 -4.68 -5.09
C ASN A 217 -0.86 -5.90 -5.67
N GLY A 218 -0.46 -5.83 -6.94
CA GLY A 218 0.47 -6.76 -7.59
C GLY A 218 1.95 -6.52 -7.27
N GLY A 219 2.29 -5.45 -6.54
CA GLY A 219 3.64 -5.12 -6.10
C GLY A 219 4.27 -3.89 -6.75
N ALA A 220 3.57 -3.19 -7.65
CA ALA A 220 4.11 -2.03 -8.35
C ALA A 220 4.71 -0.98 -7.40
N ASN A 221 5.71 -0.25 -7.90
CA ASN A 221 6.11 1.03 -7.32
C ASN A 221 5.32 2.20 -7.97
N ALA A 222 5.48 3.42 -7.45
CA ALA A 222 4.70 4.58 -7.92
C ALA A 222 4.91 4.89 -9.41
N LEU A 223 6.12 4.67 -9.90
CA LEU A 223 6.48 4.86 -11.31
C LEU A 223 5.74 3.87 -12.22
N GLN A 224 5.72 2.59 -11.84
CA GLN A 224 5.08 1.54 -12.62
C GLN A 224 3.56 1.74 -12.67
N GLU A 225 2.94 2.15 -11.56
CA GLU A 225 1.51 2.49 -11.54
C GLU A 225 1.17 3.57 -12.58
N ILE A 226 1.96 4.64 -12.65
CA ILE A 226 1.74 5.73 -13.62
C ILE A 226 1.97 5.23 -15.05
N ALA A 227 3.12 4.59 -15.33
CA ALA A 227 3.49 4.18 -16.68
C ALA A 227 2.50 3.16 -17.28
N TYR A 228 2.13 2.13 -16.50
CA TYR A 228 1.15 1.14 -16.94
C TYR A 228 -0.25 1.74 -17.09
N GLY A 229 -0.66 2.62 -16.16
CA GLY A 229 -1.94 3.32 -16.26
C GLY A 229 -2.05 4.21 -17.51
N LEU A 230 -1.01 4.99 -17.82
CA LEU A 230 -0.96 5.82 -19.04
C LEU A 230 -0.94 4.95 -20.30
N SER A 231 -0.19 3.84 -20.31
CA SER A 231 -0.16 2.93 -21.46
C SER A 231 -1.51 2.26 -21.71
N ALA A 232 -2.22 1.83 -20.66
CA ALA A 232 -3.60 1.35 -20.77
C ALA A 232 -4.56 2.44 -21.28
N ALA A 233 -4.41 3.68 -20.82
CA ALA A 233 -5.23 4.79 -21.27
C ALA A 233 -5.01 5.12 -22.75
N VAL A 234 -3.76 5.15 -23.20
CA VAL A 234 -3.39 5.35 -24.61
C VAL A 234 -3.95 4.22 -25.47
N GLN A 235 -3.87 2.96 -25.03
CA GLN A 235 -4.49 1.84 -25.73
C GLN A 235 -6.00 2.09 -25.94
N TYR A 236 -6.73 2.51 -24.91
CA TYR A 236 -8.17 2.80 -25.04
C TYR A 236 -8.47 3.99 -25.95
N LEU A 237 -7.68 5.06 -25.86
CA LEU A 237 -7.82 6.23 -26.74
C LEU A 237 -7.57 5.85 -28.20
N SER A 238 -6.51 5.10 -28.49
CA SER A 238 -6.19 4.63 -29.84
C SER A 238 -7.28 3.74 -30.41
N GLU A 239 -7.86 2.83 -29.61
CA GLU A 239 -9.01 2.02 -30.07
C GLU A 239 -10.25 2.87 -30.32
N GLY A 240 -10.52 3.87 -29.48
CA GLY A 240 -11.58 4.86 -29.71
C GLY A 240 -11.41 5.60 -31.03
N GLN A 241 -10.20 6.06 -31.31
CA GLN A 241 -9.87 6.77 -32.54
C GLN A 241 -10.04 5.89 -33.78
N LYS A 242 -9.63 4.61 -33.71
CA LYS A 242 -9.86 3.63 -34.79
C LYS A 242 -11.35 3.44 -35.09
N GLN A 243 -12.21 3.54 -34.07
CA GLN A 243 -13.67 3.48 -34.23
C GLN A 243 -14.31 4.83 -34.62
N GLY A 244 -13.50 5.88 -34.83
CA GLY A 244 -13.97 7.20 -35.23
C GLY A 244 -14.50 8.08 -34.10
N MET A 245 -14.24 7.73 -32.83
CA MET A 245 -14.60 8.58 -31.70
C MET A 245 -13.67 9.78 -31.59
N SER A 246 -14.21 10.90 -31.12
CA SER A 246 -13.41 12.09 -30.76
C SER A 246 -12.53 11.79 -29.55
N ILE A 247 -11.21 12.00 -29.66
CA ILE A 247 -10.27 11.87 -28.54
C ILE A 247 -10.66 12.77 -27.39
N ALA A 248 -11.02 14.03 -27.68
CA ALA A 248 -11.47 14.99 -26.67
C ALA A 248 -12.64 14.44 -25.85
N SER A 249 -13.68 13.94 -26.53
CA SER A 249 -14.88 13.43 -25.87
C SER A 249 -14.61 12.13 -25.10
N LEU A 250 -13.72 11.27 -25.60
CA LEU A 250 -13.37 10.02 -24.93
C LEU A 250 -12.46 10.24 -23.72
N ALA A 251 -11.46 11.13 -23.83
CA ALA A 251 -10.55 11.49 -22.73
C ALA A 251 -11.32 12.01 -21.50
N GLU A 252 -12.40 12.76 -21.71
CA GLU A 252 -13.29 13.24 -20.65
C GLU A 252 -14.04 12.12 -19.92
N LYS A 253 -14.08 10.88 -20.44
CA LYS A 253 -14.76 9.74 -19.79
C LYS A 253 -13.85 8.94 -18.85
N PHE A 254 -12.56 9.29 -18.80
CA PHE A 254 -11.60 8.61 -17.94
C PHE A 254 -11.70 9.05 -16.48
N VAL A 255 -11.56 8.06 -15.60
CA VAL A 255 -11.18 8.23 -14.19
C VAL A 255 -10.04 7.26 -13.89
N PHE A 256 -9.06 7.72 -13.12
CA PHE A 256 -7.89 6.94 -12.74
C PHE A 256 -7.99 6.58 -11.27
N SER A 257 -7.87 5.30 -10.92
CA SER A 257 -7.90 4.82 -9.55
C SER A 257 -6.50 4.43 -9.10
N PHE A 258 -5.94 5.21 -8.18
CA PHE A 258 -4.62 4.98 -7.57
C PHE A 258 -4.76 4.46 -6.14
N ALA A 259 -4.02 3.41 -5.81
CA ALA A 259 -3.83 3.04 -4.42
C ALA A 259 -2.87 4.03 -3.74
N VAL A 260 -3.09 4.37 -2.47
CA VAL A 260 -2.24 5.26 -1.70
C VAL A 260 -1.71 4.50 -0.50
N ASP A 261 -0.38 4.32 -0.46
CA ASP A 261 0.31 3.55 0.59
C ASP A 261 0.96 4.44 1.65
N SER A 262 1.70 3.82 2.56
CA SER A 262 2.32 4.52 3.69
C SER A 262 3.46 5.47 3.31
N ASN A 263 3.93 5.47 2.05
CA ASN A 263 4.96 6.40 1.58
C ASN A 263 4.35 7.77 1.26
N TYR A 264 4.16 8.57 2.31
CA TYR A 264 3.37 9.80 2.30
C TYR A 264 3.72 10.77 1.16
N PHE A 265 4.98 11.21 1.08
CA PHE A 265 5.41 12.20 0.07
C PHE A 265 5.48 11.62 -1.35
N MET A 266 5.83 10.33 -1.48
CA MET A 266 5.83 9.66 -2.79
C MET A 266 4.42 9.63 -3.38
N ASN A 267 3.39 9.37 -2.58
CA ASN A 267 2.01 9.39 -3.10
C ASN A 267 1.54 10.79 -3.49
N ILE A 268 1.91 11.83 -2.73
CA ILE A 268 1.63 13.22 -3.13
C ILE A 268 2.29 13.52 -4.48
N ALA A 269 3.58 13.18 -4.63
CA ALA A 269 4.32 13.36 -5.88
C ALA A 269 3.73 12.52 -7.03
N LYS A 270 3.30 11.27 -6.76
CA LYS A 270 2.66 10.36 -7.73
C LYS A 270 1.42 10.97 -8.35
N LEU A 271 0.50 11.46 -7.52
CA LEU A 271 -0.75 12.05 -8.00
C LEU A 271 -0.52 13.33 -8.81
N ARG A 272 0.44 14.17 -8.37
CA ARG A 272 0.87 15.38 -9.10
C ARG A 272 1.50 15.04 -10.45
N ALA A 273 2.41 14.08 -10.48
CA ALA A 273 3.10 13.61 -11.69
C ALA A 273 2.12 12.97 -12.68
N ALA A 274 1.19 12.14 -12.20
CA ALA A 274 0.19 11.48 -13.03
C ALA A 274 -0.67 12.49 -13.81
N ARG A 275 -1.16 13.55 -13.13
CA ARG A 275 -1.94 14.62 -13.79
C ARG A 275 -1.14 15.30 -14.89
N ARG A 276 0.11 15.66 -14.60
CA ARG A 276 1.02 16.31 -15.55
C ARG A 276 1.20 15.46 -16.79
N LEU A 277 1.55 14.18 -16.62
CA LEU A 277 1.82 13.29 -17.74
C LEU A 277 0.56 12.99 -18.57
N TRP A 278 -0.60 12.85 -17.92
CA TRP A 278 -1.86 12.72 -18.64
C TRP A 278 -2.20 13.98 -19.46
N ALA A 279 -2.00 15.17 -18.89
CA ALA A 279 -2.19 16.42 -19.61
C ALA A 279 -1.24 16.55 -20.82
N CYS A 280 0.01 16.11 -20.69
CA CYS A 280 0.99 16.12 -21.78
C CYS A 280 0.57 15.24 -22.97
N LEU A 281 -0.20 14.16 -22.76
CA LEU A 281 -0.71 13.34 -23.86
C LEU A 281 -1.66 14.11 -24.79
N ALA A 282 -2.28 15.20 -24.32
CA ALA A 282 -3.12 16.04 -25.16
C ALA A 282 -2.38 16.57 -26.40
N GLU A 283 -1.10 16.94 -26.24
CA GLU A 283 -0.26 17.40 -27.35
C GLU A 283 -0.02 16.28 -28.38
N ALA A 284 0.24 15.06 -27.91
CA ALA A 284 0.47 13.89 -28.79
C ALA A 284 -0.79 13.51 -29.59
N PHE A 285 -1.97 13.75 -29.03
CA PHE A 285 -3.26 13.55 -29.71
C PHE A 285 -3.80 14.80 -30.41
N GLU A 286 -2.99 15.86 -30.54
CA GLU A 286 -3.36 17.13 -31.19
C GLU A 286 -4.69 17.70 -30.66
N THR A 287 -4.91 17.58 -29.35
CA THR A 287 -6.16 17.93 -28.66
C THR A 287 -5.90 18.99 -27.59
N ALA A 288 -6.91 19.80 -27.27
CA ALA A 288 -6.82 20.80 -26.22
C ALA A 288 -6.58 20.15 -24.84
N PRO A 289 -5.60 20.60 -24.04
CA PRO A 289 -5.29 20.01 -22.74
C PRO A 289 -6.45 20.02 -21.73
N GLU A 290 -7.44 20.89 -21.92
CA GLU A 290 -8.64 20.99 -21.09
C GLU A 290 -9.46 19.69 -21.08
N HIS A 291 -9.41 18.89 -22.14
CA HIS A 291 -10.05 17.56 -22.21
C HIS A 291 -9.26 16.48 -21.45
N PHE A 292 -7.99 16.75 -21.14
CA PHE A 292 -7.08 15.87 -20.40
C PHE A 292 -6.91 16.32 -18.94
N LYS A 293 -7.97 16.84 -18.33
CA LYS A 293 -8.02 16.99 -16.86
C LYS A 293 -8.27 15.63 -16.22
N MET A 294 -7.22 15.07 -15.61
CA MET A 294 -7.31 13.76 -14.96
C MET A 294 -8.25 13.83 -13.75
N ALA A 295 -9.30 13.01 -13.78
CA ALA A 295 -10.13 12.73 -12.61
C ALA A 295 -9.52 11.55 -11.84
N ILE A 296 -9.28 11.74 -10.53
CA ILE A 296 -8.60 10.77 -9.68
C ILE A 296 -9.55 10.25 -8.61
N HIS A 297 -9.68 8.93 -8.59
CA HIS A 297 -10.06 8.16 -7.43
C HIS A 297 -8.80 7.71 -6.68
N ALA A 298 -8.76 7.95 -5.38
CA ALA A 298 -7.76 7.37 -4.50
C ALA A 298 -8.40 6.35 -3.57
N VAL A 299 -7.75 5.21 -3.42
CA VAL A 299 -8.11 4.18 -2.45
C VAL A 299 -6.91 3.89 -1.54
N THR A 300 -7.15 3.68 -0.26
CA THR A 300 -6.09 3.25 0.67
C THR A 300 -5.51 1.89 0.27
N SER A 301 -4.23 1.65 0.57
CA SER A 301 -3.51 0.48 0.06
C SER A 301 -3.79 -0.81 0.83
N GLU A 302 -4.43 -1.79 0.17
CA GLU A 302 -4.58 -3.16 0.67
C GLU A 302 -3.23 -3.85 0.88
N LEU A 303 -2.25 -3.62 -0.02
CA LEU A 303 -0.91 -4.21 0.05
C LEU A 303 -0.25 -4.03 1.43
N THR A 304 -0.52 -2.90 2.09
CA THR A 304 0.07 -2.53 3.38
C THR A 304 -0.78 -2.84 4.62
N GLU A 305 -2.00 -3.34 4.44
CA GLU A 305 -2.89 -3.70 5.55
C GLU A 305 -2.38 -4.94 6.28
N THR A 306 -2.51 -4.93 7.61
CA THR A 306 -2.15 -6.07 8.46
C THR A 306 -3.38 -6.72 9.07
N LEU A 307 -3.37 -8.04 9.16
CA LEU A 307 -4.40 -8.82 9.85
C LEU A 307 -4.27 -8.74 11.37
N TYR A 308 -3.03 -8.78 11.86
CA TYR A 308 -2.70 -8.57 13.27
C TYR A 308 -2.59 -7.08 13.58
N ASP A 309 -2.90 -6.73 14.83
CA ASP A 309 -3.00 -5.36 15.31
C ASP A 309 -3.81 -4.45 14.37
N GLU A 310 -5.05 -4.87 14.05
CA GLU A 310 -5.90 -4.24 13.04
C GLU A 310 -6.16 -2.75 13.32
N HIS A 311 -6.09 -2.29 14.57
CA HIS A 311 -6.27 -0.87 14.92
C HIS A 311 -5.12 0.01 14.40
N VAL A 312 -3.93 -0.55 14.18
CA VAL A 312 -2.84 0.18 13.50
C VAL A 312 -3.21 0.52 12.06
N ASN A 313 -4.12 -0.24 11.42
CA ASN A 313 -4.63 0.13 10.10
C ASN A 313 -5.38 1.48 10.13
N ILE A 314 -5.98 1.91 11.26
CA ILE A 314 -6.56 3.26 11.38
C ILE A 314 -5.49 4.33 11.13
N LEU A 315 -4.30 4.16 11.71
CA LEU A 315 -3.18 5.09 11.53
C LEU A 315 -2.69 5.09 10.08
N ARG A 316 -2.58 3.90 9.47
CA ARG A 316 -2.17 3.73 8.08
C ARG A 316 -3.15 4.41 7.13
N THR A 317 -4.42 4.06 7.21
CA THR A 317 -5.46 4.57 6.30
C THR A 317 -5.68 6.06 6.49
N THR A 318 -5.50 6.60 7.71
CA THR A 318 -5.54 8.05 7.95
C THR A 318 -4.38 8.78 7.27
N ASN A 319 -3.14 8.28 7.39
CA ASN A 319 -1.98 8.86 6.72
C ASN A 319 -2.11 8.79 5.19
N GLN A 320 -2.62 7.67 4.67
CA GLN A 320 -2.88 7.46 3.25
C GLN A 320 -3.96 8.42 2.74
N ALA A 321 -5.09 8.53 3.44
CA ALA A 321 -6.17 9.45 3.11
C ALA A 321 -5.70 10.91 3.13
N PHE A 322 -4.81 11.27 4.06
CA PHE A 322 -4.24 12.61 4.13
C PHE A 322 -3.31 12.91 2.95
N ALA A 323 -2.45 11.96 2.57
CA ALA A 323 -1.62 12.07 1.36
C ALA A 323 -2.47 12.20 0.09
N ALA A 324 -3.54 11.40 -0.02
CA ALA A 324 -4.48 11.48 -1.13
C ALA A 324 -5.14 12.86 -1.20
N ALA A 325 -5.66 13.36 -0.08
CA ALA A 325 -6.30 14.68 -0.01
C ALA A 325 -5.35 15.80 -0.45
N ILE A 326 -4.12 15.85 0.08
CA ILE A 326 -3.10 16.83 -0.35
C ILE A 326 -2.76 16.67 -1.84
N GLY A 327 -2.72 15.42 -2.30
CA GLY A 327 -2.47 15.09 -3.69
C GLY A 327 -3.53 15.61 -4.65
N GLY A 328 -4.68 16.14 -4.19
CA GLY A 328 -5.70 16.77 -5.04
C GLY A 328 -6.48 15.74 -5.86
N ILE A 329 -7.46 15.09 -5.22
CA ILE A 329 -8.25 13.98 -5.76
C ILE A 329 -9.74 14.35 -5.84
N GLU A 330 -10.49 13.70 -6.72
CA GLU A 330 -11.93 13.91 -6.85
C GLU A 330 -12.76 12.91 -6.04
N TYR A 331 -12.26 11.69 -5.85
CA TYR A 331 -12.95 10.61 -5.14
C TYR A 331 -12.01 9.95 -4.14
N LEU A 332 -12.47 9.70 -2.92
CA LEU A 332 -11.69 8.99 -1.89
C LEU A 332 -12.47 7.79 -1.35
N GLN A 333 -11.79 6.65 -1.31
CA GLN A 333 -12.20 5.45 -0.59
C GLN A 333 -11.16 5.14 0.49
N ILE A 334 -11.62 4.88 1.71
CA ILE A 334 -10.78 4.50 2.85
C ILE A 334 -11.26 3.15 3.35
N HIS A 335 -10.41 2.12 3.29
CA HIS A 335 -10.76 0.81 3.79
C HIS A 335 -11.02 0.85 5.31
N PRO A 336 -12.04 0.12 5.80
CA PRO A 336 -12.21 -0.13 7.23
C PRO A 336 -10.95 -0.76 7.82
N PHE A 337 -10.61 -0.44 9.07
CA PHE A 337 -9.35 -0.91 9.67
C PHE A 337 -9.25 -2.44 9.80
N ASN A 338 -10.38 -3.15 9.76
CA ASN A 338 -10.47 -4.61 9.79
C ASN A 338 -10.70 -5.23 8.40
N HIS A 339 -10.46 -4.49 7.32
CA HIS A 339 -10.66 -4.95 5.93
C HIS A 339 -9.84 -6.19 5.57
N ALA A 340 -8.65 -6.35 6.18
CA ALA A 340 -7.84 -7.56 6.05
C ALA A 340 -8.48 -8.83 6.66
N SER A 341 -9.55 -8.69 7.45
CA SER A 341 -10.31 -9.76 8.09
C SER A 341 -11.69 -9.94 7.45
N VAL A 342 -12.28 -11.14 7.58
CA VAL A 342 -13.67 -11.35 7.18
C VAL A 342 -14.64 -10.57 8.09
N GLY A 343 -15.57 -9.86 7.46
CA GLY A 343 -16.71 -9.24 8.13
C GLY A 343 -16.39 -7.88 8.74
N THR A 344 -16.36 -6.85 7.88
CA THR A 344 -16.45 -5.45 8.29
C THR A 344 -17.76 -5.22 9.06
N ASP A 345 -17.74 -4.25 9.96
CA ASP A 345 -18.89 -3.91 10.80
C ASP A 345 -19.17 -2.40 10.83
N ASP A 346 -20.33 -2.02 11.36
CA ASP A 346 -20.77 -0.62 11.43
C ASP A 346 -19.76 0.31 12.11
N PHE A 347 -18.97 -0.21 13.06
CA PHE A 347 -17.95 0.56 13.77
C PHE A 347 -16.75 0.85 12.86
N SER A 348 -16.17 -0.18 12.26
CA SER A 348 -15.05 -0.06 11.33
C SER A 348 -15.37 0.81 10.10
N GLU A 349 -16.56 0.66 9.53
CA GLU A 349 -17.04 1.53 8.44
C GLU A 349 -17.27 2.97 8.89
N ARG A 350 -17.73 3.17 10.13
CA ARG A 350 -17.87 4.52 10.71
C ARG A 350 -16.51 5.18 10.89
N ILE A 351 -15.50 4.47 11.37
CA ILE A 351 -14.15 5.01 11.51
C ILE A 351 -13.63 5.45 10.14
N ALA A 352 -13.75 4.60 9.12
CA ALA A 352 -13.35 4.95 7.76
C ALA A 352 -14.04 6.23 7.24
N ARG A 353 -15.37 6.35 7.39
CA ARG A 353 -16.13 7.57 7.01
C ARG A 353 -15.71 8.79 7.83
N ASN A 354 -15.54 8.64 9.14
CA ASN A 354 -15.16 9.74 10.02
C ASN A 354 -13.79 10.31 9.67
N THR A 355 -12.86 9.51 9.16
CA THR A 355 -11.57 10.02 8.66
C THR A 355 -11.77 11.07 7.57
N HIS A 356 -12.74 10.92 6.65
CA HIS A 356 -13.05 11.97 5.68
C HIS A 356 -13.53 13.26 6.35
N LEU A 357 -14.43 13.13 7.33
CA LEU A 357 -15.02 14.27 8.03
C LEU A 357 -13.96 15.04 8.82
N ILE A 358 -13.11 14.35 9.58
CA ILE A 358 -12.02 14.97 10.32
C ILE A 358 -11.10 15.72 9.34
N LEU A 359 -10.71 15.08 8.23
CA LEU A 359 -9.89 15.73 7.21
C LEU A 359 -10.56 16.99 6.65
N LYS A 360 -11.84 16.95 6.32
CA LYS A 360 -12.55 18.11 5.73
C LYS A 360 -12.81 19.23 6.73
N GLU A 361 -13.29 18.88 7.92
CA GLU A 361 -13.91 19.82 8.86
C GLU A 361 -12.95 20.30 9.95
N GLU A 362 -11.90 19.53 10.28
CA GLU A 362 -11.02 19.82 11.43
C GLU A 362 -9.58 20.16 11.03
N THR A 363 -9.09 19.67 9.88
CA THR A 363 -7.68 19.89 9.49
C THR A 363 -7.46 21.14 8.63
N ASN A 364 -8.53 21.78 8.16
CA ASN A 364 -8.52 22.90 7.21
C ASN A 364 -7.78 22.58 5.89
N ILE A 365 -7.58 21.31 5.54
CA ILE A 365 -6.82 20.90 4.34
C ILE A 365 -7.46 21.36 3.03
N THR A 366 -8.76 21.69 3.07
CA THR A 366 -9.52 22.23 1.95
C THR A 366 -9.25 23.72 1.69
N THR A 367 -8.52 24.40 2.59
CA THR A 367 -8.32 25.86 2.56
C THR A 367 -7.23 26.31 1.59
N VAL A 368 -6.30 25.43 1.18
CA VAL A 368 -5.21 25.79 0.28
C VAL A 368 -5.16 24.78 -0.86
N VAL A 369 -5.09 25.27 -2.09
CA VAL A 369 -4.93 24.41 -3.28
C VAL A 369 -3.47 23.97 -3.38
N ASP A 370 -3.25 22.66 -3.51
CA ASP A 370 -1.93 22.01 -3.56
C ASP A 370 -0.98 22.53 -2.46
N PRO A 371 -1.27 22.30 -1.16
CA PRO A 371 -0.47 22.83 -0.06
C PRO A 371 0.98 22.33 -0.07
N ALA A 372 1.27 21.24 -0.79
CA ALA A 372 2.63 20.72 -0.97
C ALA A 372 3.44 21.50 -2.02
N GLY A 373 2.80 22.23 -2.93
CA GLY A 373 3.49 22.94 -4.00
C GLY A 373 4.36 24.07 -3.47
N GLY A 374 5.56 24.17 -4.03
CA GLY A 374 6.66 25.02 -3.54
C GLY A 374 7.60 24.34 -2.55
N SER A 375 7.26 23.18 -1.98
CA SER A 375 8.20 22.37 -1.20
C SER A 375 9.32 21.85 -2.11
N TRP A 376 10.57 22.19 -1.80
CA TRP A 376 11.73 21.77 -2.61
C TRP A 376 11.80 20.26 -2.79
N TYR A 377 11.50 19.51 -1.73
CA TYR A 377 11.49 18.05 -1.78
C TYR A 377 10.35 17.53 -2.68
N VAL A 378 9.11 17.97 -2.47
CA VAL A 378 7.96 17.43 -3.21
C VAL A 378 8.02 17.82 -4.68
N GLU A 379 8.48 19.02 -5.02
CA GLU A 379 8.65 19.44 -6.42
C GLU A 379 9.71 18.59 -7.13
N GLN A 380 10.90 18.44 -6.53
CA GLN A 380 11.96 17.61 -7.09
C GLN A 380 11.53 16.14 -7.24
N LEU A 381 10.86 15.59 -6.22
CA LEU A 381 10.34 14.22 -6.26
C LEU A 381 9.28 14.05 -7.35
N THR A 382 8.40 15.05 -7.53
CA THR A 382 7.37 15.04 -8.60
C THR A 382 8.02 15.09 -9.97
N ASP A 383 9.07 15.90 -10.15
CA ASP A 383 9.81 16.02 -11.40
C ASP A 383 10.53 14.72 -11.76
N GLU A 384 11.35 14.18 -10.84
CA GLU A 384 12.09 12.94 -11.07
C GLU A 384 11.16 11.74 -11.30
N LEU A 385 10.05 11.66 -10.56
CA LEU A 385 9.06 10.61 -10.75
C LEU A 385 8.38 10.73 -12.11
N ALA A 386 8.00 11.94 -12.53
CA ALA A 386 7.39 12.17 -13.83
C ALA A 386 8.33 11.79 -14.98
N GLU A 387 9.60 12.20 -14.91
CA GLU A 387 10.60 11.88 -15.94
C GLU A 387 10.83 10.37 -16.07
N LYS A 388 11.03 9.67 -14.94
CA LYS A 388 11.25 8.22 -14.95
C LYS A 388 9.99 7.46 -15.38
N ALA A 389 8.80 7.88 -14.94
CA ALA A 389 7.54 7.26 -15.36
C ALA A 389 7.26 7.48 -16.86
N TRP A 390 7.60 8.66 -17.39
CA TRP A 390 7.53 8.91 -18.83
C TRP A 390 8.50 8.03 -19.62
N GLY A 391 9.75 7.90 -19.14
CA GLY A 391 10.72 6.97 -19.74
C GLY A 391 10.19 5.54 -19.79
N LYS A 392 9.64 5.04 -18.68
CA LYS A 392 9.02 3.70 -18.66
C LYS A 392 7.81 3.59 -19.60
N PHE A 393 6.99 4.63 -19.69
CA PHE A 393 5.87 4.66 -20.63
C PHE A 393 6.34 4.54 -22.09
N LEU A 394 7.40 5.25 -22.47
CA LEU A 394 7.99 5.15 -23.82
C LEU A 394 8.59 3.78 -24.09
N GLU A 395 9.28 3.15 -23.12
CA GLU A 395 9.77 1.77 -23.26
C GLU A 395 8.62 0.78 -23.56
N ILE A 396 7.45 0.98 -22.94
CA ILE A 396 6.26 0.14 -23.18
C ILE A 396 5.72 0.38 -24.59
N ASP A 397 5.65 1.63 -25.04
CA ASP A 397 5.19 1.99 -26.38
C ASP A 397 6.11 1.38 -27.47
N GLU A 398 7.43 1.50 -27.31
CA GLU A 398 8.43 0.89 -28.18
C GLU A 398 8.32 -0.65 -28.23
N ALA A 399 7.89 -1.28 -27.13
CA ALA A 399 7.63 -2.72 -27.06
C ALA A 399 6.29 -3.16 -27.72
N GLY A 400 5.55 -2.23 -28.31
CA GLY A 400 4.26 -2.48 -28.96
C GLY A 400 3.04 -2.24 -28.06
N GLY A 401 3.21 -1.47 -26.98
CA GLY A 401 2.14 -1.07 -26.07
C GLY A 401 1.79 -2.09 -24.99
N ILE A 402 0.84 -1.71 -24.13
CA ILE A 402 0.45 -2.48 -22.93
C ILE A 402 0.03 -3.92 -23.24
N LEU A 403 -0.70 -4.16 -24.33
CA LEU A 403 -1.18 -5.49 -24.69
C LEU A 403 -0.04 -6.42 -25.10
N ALA A 404 1.01 -5.90 -25.73
CA ALA A 404 2.17 -6.68 -26.15
C ALA A 404 2.96 -7.17 -24.92
N ILE A 405 3.25 -6.28 -23.97
CA ILE A 405 4.00 -6.64 -22.77
C ILE A 405 3.22 -7.58 -21.83
N ILE A 406 1.88 -7.51 -21.84
CA ILE A 406 1.02 -8.44 -21.11
C ILE A 406 1.08 -9.85 -21.73
N LYS A 407 0.99 -9.96 -23.06
CA LYS A 407 1.10 -11.24 -23.79
C LYS A 407 2.46 -11.91 -23.55
N GLN A 408 3.52 -11.10 -23.46
CA GLN A 408 4.88 -11.57 -23.19
C GLN A 408 5.13 -11.90 -21.71
N GLY A 409 4.25 -11.47 -20.80
CA GLY A 409 4.42 -11.64 -19.35
C GLY A 409 5.39 -10.65 -18.69
N THR A 410 5.88 -9.65 -19.44
CA THR A 410 6.86 -8.67 -18.96
C THR A 410 6.30 -7.84 -17.81
N LEU A 411 5.06 -7.32 -17.95
CA LEU A 411 4.41 -6.53 -16.90
C LEU A 411 4.31 -7.33 -15.60
N GLN A 412 3.78 -8.55 -15.68
CA GLN A 412 3.54 -9.42 -14.53
C GLN A 412 4.84 -9.81 -13.82
N LYS A 413 5.89 -10.07 -14.60
CA LYS A 413 7.24 -10.33 -14.08
C LYS A 413 7.79 -9.11 -13.34
N GLU A 414 7.73 -7.92 -13.92
CA GLU A 414 8.24 -6.71 -13.28
C GLU A 414 7.51 -6.36 -11.98
N LEU A 415 6.19 -6.58 -11.92
CA LEU A 415 5.43 -6.43 -10.67
C LEU A 415 5.91 -7.43 -9.60
N THR A 416 6.08 -8.69 -10.02
CA THR A 416 6.56 -9.77 -9.14
C THR A 416 7.97 -9.46 -8.61
N ASP A 417 8.87 -8.95 -9.45
CA ASP A 417 10.25 -8.62 -9.05
C ASP A 417 10.28 -7.55 -7.95
N VAL A 418 9.44 -6.51 -8.06
CA VAL A 418 9.31 -5.48 -7.01
C VAL A 418 8.66 -6.06 -5.75
N PHE A 419 7.60 -6.87 -5.90
CA PHE A 419 6.95 -7.53 -4.77
C PHE A 419 7.93 -8.41 -3.98
N GLN A 420 8.72 -9.25 -4.65
CA GLN A 420 9.72 -10.09 -4.01
C GLN A 420 10.80 -9.27 -3.30
N LYS A 421 11.20 -8.12 -3.86
CA LYS A 421 12.13 -7.21 -3.20
C LYS A 421 11.52 -6.61 -1.92
N ARG A 422 10.23 -6.26 -1.92
CA ARG A 422 9.50 -5.80 -0.73
C ARG A 422 9.43 -6.90 0.33
N ILE A 423 9.05 -8.13 -0.05
CA ILE A 423 9.04 -9.29 0.84
C ILE A 423 10.42 -9.52 1.46
N GLN A 424 11.48 -9.48 0.65
CA GLN A 424 12.84 -9.61 1.13
C GLN A 424 13.20 -8.50 2.14
N ASN A 425 12.86 -7.25 1.84
CA ASN A 425 13.09 -6.13 2.75
C ASN A 425 12.29 -6.25 4.05
N ALA A 426 11.05 -6.73 3.98
CA ALA A 426 10.22 -7.01 5.16
C ALA A 426 10.78 -8.16 6.00
N ALA A 427 11.28 -9.21 5.36
CA ALA A 427 11.93 -10.36 6.00
C ALA A 427 13.22 -9.96 6.73
N TYR A 428 14.03 -9.08 6.13
CA TYR A 428 15.20 -8.48 6.80
C TYR A 428 14.84 -7.29 7.71
N ARG A 429 13.55 -6.99 7.90
CA ARG A 429 13.03 -5.86 8.70
C ARG A 429 13.61 -4.49 8.30
N LYS A 430 14.02 -4.34 7.04
CA LYS A 430 14.28 -3.03 6.42
C LYS A 430 12.97 -2.30 6.14
N GLU A 431 11.90 -3.05 5.89
CA GLU A 431 10.54 -2.54 5.78
C GLU A 431 9.75 -2.98 7.02
N SER A 432 9.23 -2.02 7.78
CA SER A 432 8.58 -2.26 9.07
C SER A 432 7.06 -2.30 8.94
N MET A 433 6.46 -3.38 9.43
CA MET A 433 5.02 -3.59 9.55
C MET A 433 4.69 -3.67 11.04
N ILE A 434 4.36 -2.52 11.63
CA ILE A 434 4.02 -2.38 13.05
C ILE A 434 2.86 -3.31 13.41
N GLY A 435 2.98 -4.04 14.52
CA GLY A 435 2.02 -5.05 14.96
C GLY A 435 2.18 -6.41 14.28
N THR A 436 3.06 -6.52 13.28
CA THR A 436 3.35 -7.77 12.54
C THR A 436 4.80 -8.19 12.68
N ASN A 437 5.73 -7.68 11.87
CA ASN A 437 7.15 -8.08 11.94
C ASN A 437 7.96 -7.24 12.95
N VAL A 438 7.38 -6.13 13.42
CA VAL A 438 7.97 -5.22 14.41
C VAL A 438 6.89 -4.87 15.44
N TYR A 439 7.24 -4.97 16.72
CA TYR A 439 6.33 -4.79 17.86
C TYR A 439 4.99 -5.56 17.77
N PRO A 440 4.98 -6.85 17.40
CA PRO A 440 3.75 -7.65 17.43
C PRO A 440 3.22 -7.80 18.85
N ASN A 441 1.90 -7.74 19.00
CA ASN A 441 1.23 -8.02 20.27
C ASN A 441 0.87 -9.52 20.37
N PRO A 442 1.51 -10.33 21.24
CA PRO A 442 1.22 -11.77 21.37
C PRO A 442 -0.21 -12.08 21.83
N ALA A 443 -0.87 -11.11 22.48
CA ALA A 443 -2.23 -11.27 22.98
C ALA A 443 -3.31 -11.11 21.90
N ASP A 444 -2.96 -10.64 20.69
CA ASP A 444 -3.93 -10.45 19.62
C ASP A 444 -4.70 -11.73 19.31
N ARG A 445 -5.99 -11.55 19.01
CA ARG A 445 -6.91 -12.58 18.54
C ARG A 445 -7.59 -12.05 17.31
N ILE A 446 -7.34 -12.69 16.18
CA ILE A 446 -7.83 -12.24 14.88
C ILE A 446 -9.00 -13.09 14.40
N LYS A 447 -9.83 -12.51 13.53
CA LYS A 447 -10.79 -13.26 12.72
C LYS A 447 -10.05 -13.95 11.57
N ALA A 448 -10.76 -14.77 10.81
CA ALA A 448 -10.22 -15.35 9.59
C ALA A 448 -9.79 -14.23 8.61
N PRO A 449 -8.66 -14.39 7.89
CA PRO A 449 -8.25 -13.43 6.88
C PRO A 449 -9.30 -13.31 5.79
N ALA A 450 -9.51 -12.09 5.30
CA ALA A 450 -10.30 -11.85 4.11
C ALA A 450 -9.70 -12.56 2.90
N HIS A 451 -10.56 -13.02 1.99
CA HIS A 451 -10.11 -13.48 0.67
C HIS A 451 -9.76 -12.26 -0.18
N ALA A 452 -8.63 -12.32 -0.89
CA ALA A 452 -8.29 -11.30 -1.87
C ALA A 452 -9.42 -11.18 -2.90
N ASP A 453 -9.90 -9.96 -3.11
CA ASP A 453 -10.96 -9.67 -4.07
C ASP A 453 -10.43 -9.89 -5.49
N ARG A 454 -10.84 -11.00 -6.10
CA ARG A 454 -10.55 -11.35 -7.51
C ARG A 454 -11.82 -11.34 -8.34
N GLU A 455 -12.83 -10.61 -7.89
CA GLU A 455 -14.11 -10.59 -8.59
C GLU A 455 -13.93 -9.96 -9.98
N SER A 456 -14.33 -10.71 -10.99
CA SER A 456 -14.54 -10.20 -12.34
C SER A 456 -15.83 -10.80 -12.89
N TYR A 457 -16.68 -9.96 -13.47
CA TYR A 457 -17.91 -10.36 -14.16
C TYR A 457 -17.71 -10.40 -15.67
N MET A 458 -16.48 -10.15 -16.14
CA MET A 458 -16.16 -10.12 -17.54
C MET A 458 -16.35 -11.48 -18.20
N LYS A 459 -17.10 -11.50 -19.30
CA LYS A 459 -17.28 -12.68 -20.14
C LYS A 459 -16.46 -12.56 -21.41
N THR A 460 -15.32 -13.24 -21.43
CA THR A 460 -14.45 -13.30 -22.62
C THR A 460 -14.84 -14.48 -23.50
N GLY A 461 -15.36 -14.20 -24.70
CA GLY A 461 -15.63 -15.23 -25.70
C GLY A 461 -14.35 -15.66 -26.41
N LYS A 462 -14.02 -16.96 -26.40
CA LYS A 462 -12.75 -17.52 -26.93
C LYS A 462 -11.51 -16.82 -26.35
N PRO A 463 -11.23 -16.96 -25.04
CA PRO A 463 -10.07 -16.36 -24.43
C PRO A 463 -8.77 -17.04 -24.88
N MET A 464 -7.68 -16.28 -24.88
CA MET A 464 -6.32 -16.79 -24.75
C MET A 464 -5.85 -16.61 -23.31
N ASP A 465 -5.05 -17.55 -22.83
CA ASP A 465 -4.47 -17.47 -21.49
C ASP A 465 -3.32 -16.46 -21.46
N ILE A 466 -3.27 -15.69 -20.39
CA ILE A 466 -2.15 -14.81 -20.05
C ILE A 466 -1.75 -15.05 -18.60
N MET A 467 -0.52 -14.70 -18.23
CA MET A 467 -0.11 -14.78 -16.83
C MET A 467 -0.99 -13.80 -16.01
N PRO A 468 -1.70 -14.26 -14.96
CA PRO A 468 -2.45 -13.36 -14.10
C PRO A 468 -1.51 -12.57 -13.19
N ILE A 469 -1.97 -11.41 -12.73
CA ILE A 469 -1.31 -10.68 -11.64
C ILE A 469 -1.58 -11.38 -10.30
N THR A 470 -0.57 -11.41 -9.43
CA THR A 470 -0.72 -11.99 -8.09
C THR A 470 -1.03 -10.87 -7.10
N LEU A 471 -2.25 -10.89 -6.55
CA LEU A 471 -2.67 -9.94 -5.52
C LEU A 471 -2.43 -10.57 -4.13
N GLU A 472 -1.47 -10.04 -3.39
CA GLU A 472 -1.13 -10.51 -2.04
C GLU A 472 -0.62 -9.35 -1.16
N ARG A 473 -1.09 -9.26 0.09
CA ARG A 473 -0.59 -8.25 1.05
C ARG A 473 0.81 -8.61 1.52
N LEU A 474 1.62 -7.60 1.82
CA LEU A 474 3.02 -7.79 2.23
C LEU A 474 3.16 -8.59 3.53
N SER A 475 2.20 -8.45 4.44
CA SER A 475 2.21 -9.10 5.76
C SER A 475 1.80 -10.58 5.73
N VAL A 476 1.26 -11.10 4.62
CA VAL A 476 0.68 -12.45 4.55
C VAL A 476 1.67 -13.54 4.96
N GLN A 477 2.96 -13.40 4.64
CA GLN A 477 3.95 -14.41 5.03
C GLN A 477 4.11 -14.50 6.55
N PHE A 478 4.23 -13.37 7.25
CA PHE A 478 4.26 -13.35 8.71
C PHE A 478 2.94 -13.81 9.32
N GLU A 479 1.81 -13.43 8.71
CA GLU A 479 0.48 -13.87 9.15
C GLU A 479 0.33 -15.38 9.07
N ARG A 480 0.81 -16.02 7.99
CA ARG A 480 0.79 -17.48 7.83
C ARG A 480 1.60 -18.20 8.91
N ILE A 481 2.80 -17.70 9.21
CA ILE A 481 3.67 -18.23 10.27
C ILE A 481 2.97 -18.14 11.63
N ARG A 482 2.38 -16.98 11.94
CA ARG A 482 1.69 -16.81 13.22
C ARG A 482 0.42 -17.65 13.31
N LEU A 483 -0.35 -17.73 12.23
CA LEU A 483 -1.54 -18.59 12.13
C LEU A 483 -1.20 -20.08 12.27
N SER A 484 -0.04 -20.55 11.80
CA SER A 484 0.35 -21.97 11.97
C SER A 484 0.62 -22.29 13.44
N SER A 485 1.30 -21.39 14.17
CA SER A 485 1.47 -21.48 15.62
C SER A 485 0.12 -21.53 16.35
N GLU A 486 -0.81 -20.63 16.00
CA GLU A 486 -2.14 -20.59 16.61
C GLU A 486 -2.95 -21.86 16.32
N ARG A 487 -2.93 -22.36 15.09
CA ARG A 487 -3.61 -23.61 14.72
C ARG A 487 -3.03 -24.82 15.45
N HIS A 488 -1.71 -24.88 15.64
CA HIS A 488 -1.07 -25.94 16.42
C HIS A 488 -1.63 -25.99 17.85
N LYS A 489 -1.77 -24.84 18.49
CA LYS A 489 -2.38 -24.72 19.83
C LYS A 489 -3.84 -25.18 19.85
N VAL A 490 -4.65 -24.76 18.86
CA VAL A 490 -6.06 -25.16 18.77
C VAL A 490 -6.23 -26.66 18.53
N ASN A 491 -5.32 -27.28 17.79
CA ASN A 491 -5.34 -28.71 17.47
C ASN A 491 -4.78 -29.61 18.60
N GLY A 492 -4.61 -29.09 19.81
CA GLY A 492 -4.16 -29.84 20.99
C GLY A 492 -2.64 -29.89 21.19
N GLY A 493 -1.87 -29.16 20.38
CA GLY A 493 -0.44 -28.96 20.59
C GLY A 493 -0.13 -27.98 21.72
N ALA A 494 1.08 -28.06 22.29
CA ALA A 494 1.55 -27.07 23.26
C ALA A 494 1.84 -25.72 22.56
N SER A 495 1.69 -24.60 23.27
CA SER A 495 2.08 -23.30 22.69
C SER A 495 3.58 -23.31 22.39
N PRO A 496 4.02 -22.98 21.15
CA PRO A 496 5.44 -22.96 20.79
C PRO A 496 6.21 -22.02 21.70
N LYS A 497 7.29 -22.53 22.32
CA LYS A 497 8.06 -21.81 23.35
C LYS A 497 9.56 -21.93 23.10
N ILE A 498 10.28 -20.83 23.30
CA ILE A 498 11.74 -20.82 23.37
C ILE A 498 12.22 -20.16 24.67
N GLY A 499 13.37 -20.61 25.18
CA GLY A 499 13.98 -20.04 26.37
C GLY A 499 15.01 -18.97 26.03
N LEU A 500 15.07 -17.87 26.78
CA LEU A 500 16.14 -16.88 26.69
C LEU A 500 17.09 -17.07 27.88
N ILE A 501 18.34 -17.39 27.58
CA ILE A 501 19.40 -17.49 28.58
C ILE A 501 20.06 -16.11 28.66
N ASN A 502 19.66 -15.33 29.65
CA ASN A 502 20.14 -13.98 29.88
C ASN A 502 21.42 -14.03 30.71
N LEU A 503 22.52 -13.50 30.19
CA LEU A 503 23.81 -13.52 30.89
C LEU A 503 24.12 -12.16 31.51
N LYS A 504 24.64 -12.18 32.74
CA LYS A 504 25.08 -10.99 33.50
C LYS A 504 23.94 -9.99 33.76
N ASP A 505 24.30 -8.73 33.96
CA ASP A 505 23.37 -7.65 34.30
C ASP A 505 22.37 -7.36 33.16
N ILE A 506 21.23 -6.77 33.54
CA ILE A 506 20.16 -6.32 32.61
C ILE A 506 20.71 -5.54 31.41
N LYS A 507 21.65 -4.62 31.64
CA LYS A 507 22.27 -3.79 30.57
C LYS A 507 23.00 -4.63 29.50
N CYS A 508 23.48 -5.82 29.85
CA CYS A 508 24.23 -6.69 28.95
C CYS A 508 23.29 -7.42 27.98
N TYR A 509 22.19 -7.98 28.49
CA TYR A 509 21.32 -8.85 27.71
C TYR A 509 20.05 -8.18 27.17
N LYS A 510 19.50 -7.16 27.86
CA LYS A 510 18.15 -6.62 27.59
C LYS A 510 17.90 -6.22 26.13
N PRO A 511 18.81 -5.51 25.43
CA PRO A 511 18.58 -5.18 24.01
C PRO A 511 18.48 -6.42 23.10
N ARG A 512 19.23 -7.48 23.41
CA ARG A 512 19.23 -8.73 22.65
C ARG A 512 17.99 -9.55 22.98
N ALA A 513 17.65 -9.66 24.26
CA ALA A 513 16.46 -10.35 24.72
C ALA A 513 15.19 -9.72 24.11
N ASP A 514 15.04 -8.39 24.15
CA ASP A 514 13.88 -7.70 23.57
C ASP A 514 13.80 -7.87 22.05
N PHE A 515 14.94 -7.89 21.37
CA PHE A 515 15.00 -8.18 19.96
C PHE A 515 14.53 -9.60 19.62
N ILE A 516 14.96 -10.61 20.38
CA ILE A 516 14.53 -12.00 20.19
C ILE A 516 13.05 -12.15 20.53
N LYS A 517 12.55 -11.52 21.61
CA LYS A 517 11.11 -11.52 21.93
C LYS A 517 10.27 -10.95 20.82
N GLY A 518 10.64 -9.77 20.32
CA GLY A 518 9.93 -9.12 19.23
C GLY A 518 9.90 -9.98 17.97
N LEU A 519 11.01 -10.64 17.65
CA LEU A 519 11.09 -11.58 16.54
C LEU A 519 10.20 -12.81 16.78
N ALA A 520 10.36 -13.51 17.91
CA ALA A 520 9.62 -14.72 18.26
C ALA A 520 8.10 -14.47 18.28
N ALA A 521 7.68 -13.34 18.84
CA ALA A 521 6.29 -12.92 18.87
C ALA A 521 5.68 -12.73 17.47
N ALA A 522 6.48 -12.34 16.46
CA ALA A 522 6.00 -12.21 15.08
C ALA A 522 5.61 -13.58 14.48
N GLY A 523 6.20 -14.67 14.97
CA GLY A 523 5.82 -16.04 14.61
C GLY A 523 4.84 -16.69 15.59
N GLY A 524 4.29 -15.94 16.55
CA GLY A 524 3.43 -16.52 17.58
C GLY A 524 4.16 -17.48 18.53
N ILE A 525 5.47 -17.29 18.74
CA ILE A 525 6.30 -18.09 19.64
C ILE A 525 6.40 -17.36 20.98
N GLU A 526 6.04 -18.04 22.07
CA GLU A 526 6.18 -17.53 23.43
C GLU A 526 7.65 -17.62 23.89
N THR A 527 8.11 -16.65 24.67
CA THR A 527 9.45 -16.66 25.26
C THR A 527 9.38 -16.82 26.77
N LEU A 528 10.16 -17.75 27.31
CA LEU A 528 10.47 -17.82 28.75
C LEU A 528 11.88 -17.27 28.96
N GLU A 529 12.11 -16.56 30.06
CA GLU A 529 13.39 -15.89 30.31
C GLU A 529 14.00 -16.32 31.63
N SER A 530 15.31 -16.51 31.64
CA SER A 530 16.05 -16.58 32.89
C SER A 530 16.19 -15.19 33.52
N GLU A 531 16.45 -15.17 34.82
CA GLU A 531 17.12 -14.02 35.43
C GLU A 531 18.52 -13.84 34.82
N GLY A 532 19.16 -12.70 35.07
CA GLY A 532 20.52 -12.44 34.59
C GLY A 532 21.55 -13.37 35.24
N CYS A 533 21.86 -14.50 34.58
CA CYS A 533 22.74 -15.54 35.10
C CYS A 533 24.16 -14.99 35.27
N GLN A 534 24.62 -14.96 36.51
CA GLN A 534 25.96 -14.55 36.90
C GLN A 534 26.94 -15.72 36.84
N THR A 535 26.44 -16.94 37.08
CA THR A 535 27.19 -18.20 37.14
C THR A 535 26.71 -19.20 36.09
N ILE A 536 27.50 -20.25 35.83
CA ILE A 536 27.15 -21.30 34.85
C ILE A 536 26.02 -22.17 35.41
N GLU A 537 26.06 -22.43 36.71
CA GLU A 537 25.12 -23.25 37.45
C GLU A 537 23.70 -22.67 37.36
N GLU A 538 23.54 -21.34 37.50
CA GLU A 538 22.26 -20.65 37.32
C GLU A 538 21.67 -20.86 35.91
N ALA A 539 22.51 -20.78 34.87
CA ALA A 539 22.07 -20.98 33.49
C ALA A 539 21.65 -22.44 33.23
N VAL A 540 22.38 -23.40 33.81
CA VAL A 540 22.06 -24.83 33.75
C VAL A 540 20.76 -25.14 34.50
N GLU A 541 20.56 -24.58 35.69
CA GLU A 541 19.35 -24.76 36.50
C GLU A 541 18.10 -24.21 35.78
N TYR A 542 18.24 -23.05 35.12
CA TYR A 542 17.19 -22.49 34.29
C TYR A 542 16.81 -23.42 33.12
N VAL A 543 17.79 -23.97 32.40
CA VAL A 543 17.54 -24.92 31.31
C VAL A 543 16.88 -26.20 31.83
N ALA A 544 17.35 -26.72 32.97
CA ALA A 544 16.80 -27.92 33.58
C ALA A 544 15.33 -27.74 34.03
N SER A 545 15.01 -26.59 34.61
CA SER A 545 13.67 -26.30 35.14
C SER A 545 12.63 -26.03 34.06
N THR A 546 13.03 -25.39 32.95
CA THR A 546 12.11 -25.05 31.86
C THR A 546 11.94 -26.17 30.84
N ASN A 547 12.96 -27.03 30.65
CA ASN A 547 12.92 -28.22 29.79
C ASN A 547 12.39 -27.95 28.37
N LEU A 548 12.77 -26.81 27.79
CA LEU A 548 12.42 -26.43 26.42
C LEU A 548 13.35 -27.10 25.40
N ALA A 549 12.88 -27.24 24.16
CA ALA A 549 13.69 -27.78 23.06
C ALA A 549 14.69 -26.77 22.50
N ILE A 550 14.42 -25.48 22.62
CA ILE A 550 15.20 -24.41 22.00
C ILE A 550 15.49 -23.29 23.00
N TYR A 551 16.74 -22.84 23.02
CA TYR A 551 17.19 -21.68 23.79
C TYR A 551 17.94 -20.67 22.92
N CYS A 552 17.88 -19.39 23.30
CA CYS A 552 18.67 -18.31 22.71
C CYS A 552 19.46 -17.58 23.79
N VAL A 553 20.79 -17.54 23.64
CA VAL A 553 21.68 -16.84 24.57
C VAL A 553 21.68 -15.35 24.26
N CYS A 554 21.37 -14.53 25.27
CA CYS A 554 21.34 -13.08 25.18
C CYS A 554 22.42 -12.49 26.10
N ALA A 555 23.41 -11.82 25.50
CA ALA A 555 24.54 -11.25 26.22
C ALA A 555 25.12 -10.02 25.49
N SER A 556 26.04 -9.31 26.16
CA SER A 556 26.83 -8.27 25.50
C SER A 556 27.90 -8.90 24.58
N GLU A 557 28.51 -8.11 23.69
CA GLU A 557 29.55 -8.62 22.80
C GLU A 557 30.78 -9.14 23.59
N ALA A 558 31.16 -8.46 24.67
CA ALA A 558 32.23 -8.89 25.57
C ALA A 558 31.86 -10.17 26.35
N ASP A 559 30.62 -10.27 26.83
CA ASP A 559 30.18 -11.46 27.57
C ASP A 559 30.01 -12.69 26.65
N CYS A 560 29.75 -12.47 25.36
CA CYS A 560 29.73 -13.54 24.35
C CYS A 560 31.10 -14.20 24.19
N SER A 561 32.20 -13.42 24.20
CA SER A 561 33.55 -13.98 24.09
C SER A 561 34.00 -14.66 25.37
N ASP A 562 33.70 -14.07 26.52
CA ASP A 562 34.37 -14.43 27.77
C ASP A 562 33.57 -15.42 28.62
N PHE A 563 32.23 -15.43 28.48
CA PHE A 563 31.35 -16.15 29.41
C PHE A 563 30.36 -17.09 28.73
N ALA A 564 29.86 -16.75 27.53
CA ALA A 564 28.84 -17.56 26.87
C ALA A 564 29.34 -18.94 26.42
N ALA A 565 30.54 -19.05 25.83
CA ALA A 565 31.07 -20.33 25.33
C ALA A 565 31.19 -21.42 26.42
N PRO A 566 31.77 -21.15 27.61
CA PRO A 566 31.77 -22.10 28.72
C PRO A 566 30.37 -22.53 29.17
N VAL A 567 29.43 -21.59 29.28
CA VAL A 567 28.03 -21.86 29.66
C VAL A 567 27.39 -22.82 28.66
N ILE A 568 27.51 -22.53 27.36
CA ILE A 568 26.90 -23.31 26.28
C ILE A 568 27.48 -24.72 26.23
N SER A 569 28.80 -24.86 26.36
CA SER A 569 29.47 -26.17 26.33
C SER A 569 28.97 -27.10 27.45
N ILE A 570 28.81 -26.56 28.67
CA ILE A 570 28.31 -27.32 29.82
C ILE A 570 26.83 -27.69 29.62
N ILE A 571 26.01 -26.75 29.18
CA ILE A 571 24.59 -27.00 28.88
C ILE A 571 24.46 -28.09 27.81
N LYS A 572 25.21 -28.02 26.71
CA LYS A 572 25.18 -29.04 25.64
C LYS A 572 25.65 -30.41 26.10
N LYS A 573 26.63 -30.46 27.00
CA LYS A 573 27.10 -31.72 27.59
C LYS A 573 26.01 -32.40 28.44
N GLN A 574 25.21 -31.61 29.17
CA GLN A 574 24.12 -32.12 30.02
C GLN A 574 22.83 -32.39 29.23
N PHE A 575 22.54 -31.56 28.22
CA PHE A 575 21.32 -31.58 27.42
C PHE A 575 21.67 -31.62 25.93
N PRO A 576 22.13 -32.77 25.39
CA PRO A 576 22.67 -32.85 24.03
C PRO A 576 21.64 -32.55 22.93
N HIS A 577 20.35 -32.75 23.21
CA HIS A 577 19.26 -32.63 22.24
C HIS A 577 18.70 -31.21 22.09
N ILE A 578 19.01 -30.28 23.00
CA ILE A 578 18.46 -28.92 22.90
C ILE A 578 19.16 -28.14 21.81
N LEU A 579 18.45 -27.27 21.10
CA LEU A 579 19.04 -26.35 20.14
C LEU A 579 19.35 -25.03 20.82
N ILE A 580 20.54 -24.48 20.57
CA ILE A 580 20.99 -23.22 21.17
C ILE A 580 21.34 -22.25 20.06
N TYR A 581 20.71 -21.07 20.08
CA TYR A 581 21.05 -19.94 19.22
C TYR A 581 21.74 -18.85 20.04
N CYS A 582 22.43 -17.92 19.38
CA CYS A 582 23.01 -16.75 20.04
C CYS A 582 22.44 -15.46 19.45
N ALA A 583 22.06 -14.50 20.30
CA ALA A 583 21.50 -13.23 19.88
C ALA A 583 22.59 -12.19 19.61
N GLY A 584 22.52 -11.54 18.45
CA GLY A 584 23.46 -10.50 18.02
C GLY A 584 24.54 -11.03 17.07
N LYS A 585 25.07 -10.10 16.25
CA LYS A 585 26.17 -10.40 15.34
C LYS A 585 27.47 -10.37 16.14
N GLN A 586 28.31 -11.38 15.99
CA GLN A 586 29.58 -11.48 16.73
C GLN A 586 30.77 -11.23 15.80
N GLN A 587 31.95 -11.07 16.40
CA GLN A 587 33.21 -11.10 15.66
C GLN A 587 33.49 -12.54 15.21
N LYS A 588 34.25 -12.70 14.12
CA LYS A 588 34.42 -13.99 13.46
C LYS A 588 35.03 -15.04 14.39
N GLU A 589 35.99 -14.64 15.21
CA GLU A 589 36.64 -15.48 16.21
C GLU A 589 35.64 -15.97 17.27
N THR A 590 34.77 -15.07 17.73
CA THR A 590 33.71 -15.39 18.70
C THR A 590 32.63 -16.28 18.10
N GLU A 591 32.24 -16.07 16.84
CA GLU A 591 31.29 -16.94 16.13
C GLU A 591 31.82 -18.37 16.08
N ILE A 592 33.08 -18.57 15.71
CA ILE A 592 33.73 -19.89 15.65
C ILE A 592 33.70 -20.55 17.04
N ALA A 593 34.15 -19.85 18.08
CA ALA A 593 34.21 -20.38 19.44
C ALA A 593 32.81 -20.78 19.96
N LEU A 594 31.78 -19.98 19.67
CA LEU A 594 30.40 -20.28 20.08
C LEU A 594 29.81 -21.45 19.29
N SER A 595 30.09 -21.56 17.99
CA SER A 595 29.69 -22.72 17.18
C SER A 595 30.35 -24.02 17.66
N GLU A 596 31.64 -23.99 17.99
CA GLU A 596 32.36 -25.12 18.57
C GLU A 596 31.81 -25.52 19.95
N ALA A 597 31.36 -24.54 20.75
CA ALA A 597 30.69 -24.79 22.02
C ALA A 597 29.29 -25.41 21.86
N GLY A 598 28.69 -25.31 20.66
CA GLY A 598 27.42 -25.95 20.31
C GLY A 598 26.26 -25.00 19.97
N VAL A 599 26.55 -23.73 19.65
CA VAL A 599 25.56 -22.83 19.02
C VAL A 599 25.25 -23.32 17.61
N LYS A 600 23.96 -23.45 17.31
CA LYS A 600 23.44 -23.81 15.98
C LYS A 600 23.59 -22.66 14.99
N ASP A 601 23.08 -21.48 15.35
CA ASP A 601 23.13 -20.28 14.51
C ASP A 601 22.96 -18.98 15.33
N PHE A 602 23.15 -17.84 14.66
CA PHE A 602 23.12 -16.50 15.23
C PHE A 602 21.92 -15.68 14.73
N ILE A 603 21.16 -15.09 15.65
CA ILE A 603 19.98 -14.29 15.33
C ILE A 603 20.27 -12.81 15.59
N HIS A 604 20.30 -12.01 14.53
CA HIS A 604 20.66 -10.58 14.57
C HIS A 604 19.88 -9.76 13.55
N ILE A 605 20.13 -8.44 13.52
CA ILE A 605 19.37 -7.47 12.69
C ILE A 605 19.39 -7.74 11.18
N LYS A 606 20.29 -8.61 10.70
CA LYS A 606 20.37 -9.02 9.29
C LYS A 606 19.92 -10.46 9.05
N THR A 607 19.41 -11.15 10.08
CA THR A 607 18.79 -12.46 9.93
C THR A 607 17.46 -12.30 9.20
N ASN A 608 17.21 -13.17 8.23
CA ASN A 608 15.91 -13.26 7.57
C ASN A 608 14.88 -13.77 8.60
N ALA A 609 13.98 -12.89 9.02
CA ALA A 609 13.00 -13.17 10.06
C ALA A 609 12.03 -14.28 9.68
N ILE A 610 11.67 -14.39 8.40
CA ILE A 610 10.74 -15.40 7.91
C ILE A 610 11.38 -16.78 8.03
N THR A 611 12.58 -16.94 7.45
CA THR A 611 13.32 -18.20 7.48
C THR A 611 13.57 -18.70 8.90
N ILE A 612 14.04 -17.82 9.80
CA ILE A 612 14.33 -18.24 11.17
C ILE A 612 13.06 -18.58 11.96
N LEU A 613 11.93 -17.90 11.72
CA LEU A 613 10.67 -18.22 12.40
C LEU A 613 10.09 -19.55 11.91
N GLU A 614 10.14 -19.81 10.61
CA GLU A 614 9.76 -21.11 10.04
C GLU A 614 10.63 -22.24 10.60
N GLU A 615 11.95 -22.02 10.69
CA GLU A 615 12.87 -22.98 11.29
C GLU A 615 12.53 -23.24 12.76
N LEU A 616 12.35 -22.19 13.57
CA LEU A 616 12.01 -22.33 14.98
C LEU A 616 10.69 -23.08 15.17
N LEU A 617 9.66 -22.77 14.38
CA LEU A 617 8.37 -23.45 14.44
C LEU A 617 8.46 -24.92 14.03
N HIS A 618 9.21 -25.22 12.97
CA HIS A 618 9.43 -26.60 12.51
C HIS A 618 10.12 -27.44 13.59
N GLU A 619 11.17 -26.92 14.22
CA GLU A 619 11.89 -27.59 15.32
C GLU A 619 11.00 -27.76 16.58
N LEU A 620 9.99 -26.90 16.75
CA LEU A 620 8.97 -27.02 17.79
C LEU A 620 7.79 -27.94 17.40
N GLY A 621 7.83 -28.58 16.24
CA GLY A 621 6.81 -29.52 15.77
C GLY A 621 5.54 -28.88 15.22
N VAL A 622 5.58 -27.59 14.89
CA VAL A 622 4.49 -26.89 14.18
C VAL A 622 4.61 -27.17 12.69
N LYS A 623 3.50 -27.58 12.06
CA LYS A 623 3.43 -27.95 10.65
C LYS A 623 2.83 -26.83 9.80
#